data_AF-A0A6G3XNG4-F1
#
_entry.id   AF-A0A6G3XNG4-F1
#
_cell.length_a   1.000
_cell.length_b   1.000
_cell.length_c   1.000
_cell.angle_alpha   90.00
_cell.angle_beta   90.00
_cell.angle_gamma   90.00
#
_symmetry.space_group_name_H-M   'P 1'
#
loop_
_entity.id
_entity.type
_entity.pdbx_description
1 polymer ?
#
loop_
_entity_poly.entity_id
_entity_poly.type
_entity_poly.pdbx_seq_one_letter_code
_entity_poly.pdbx_strand_id
1 'polypeptide(L)'
;ADHPDIGRAVKMISHDEDNHLAYCHEELLRLARAGHGRTIQRIMRECALAEIRVYRDVSLAVMANMGRVLGWSRPRAAVLAAGIHAVYAY
;
A
#
# COMPACT_ATOMS: atom_id res chain seq x y z
N ALA A 1 -22.37 -6.16 0.51
CA ALA A 1 -21.35 -6.14 1.57
C ALA A 1 -21.48 -7.47 2.30
N ASP A 2 -20.97 -8.52 1.68
CA ASP A 2 -21.18 -9.88 2.17
C ASP A 2 -19.91 -10.35 2.86
N HIS A 3 -20.07 -10.90 4.07
CA HIS A 3 -19.06 -11.19 5.10
C HIS A 3 -18.80 -10.05 6.11
N PRO A 4 -19.81 -9.67 6.92
CA PRO A 4 -19.66 -8.70 8.02
C PRO A 4 -18.55 -9.08 9.02
N ASP A 5 -18.26 -10.37 9.18
CA ASP A 5 -17.20 -10.85 10.09
C ASP A 5 -15.80 -10.52 9.56
N ILE A 6 -15.58 -10.59 8.24
CA ILE A 6 -14.32 -10.15 7.61
C ILE A 6 -14.15 -8.65 7.81
N GLY A 7 -15.19 -7.86 7.57
CA GLY A 7 -15.14 -6.41 7.78
C GLY A 7 -14.84 -6.04 9.24
N ARG A 8 -15.35 -6.80 10.20
CA ARG A 8 -15.06 -6.61 11.63
C ARG A 8 -13.62 -6.99 11.97
N ALA A 9 -13.13 -8.12 11.45
CA ALA A 9 -11.75 -8.57 11.66
C ALA A 9 -10.75 -7.58 11.07
N VAL A 10 -10.97 -7.11 9.83
CA VAL A 10 -10.11 -6.10 9.19
C VAL A 10 -10.06 -4.80 10.00
N LYS A 11 -11.21 -4.32 10.50
CA LYS A 11 -11.25 -3.12 11.36
C LYS A 11 -10.48 -3.31 12.66
N MET A 12 -10.59 -4.49 13.28
CA MET A 12 -9.86 -4.82 14.50
C MET A 12 -8.34 -4.84 14.26
N ILE A 13 -7.91 -5.45 13.16
CA ILE A 13 -6.49 -5.49 12.73
C ILE A 13 -6.00 -4.07 12.46
N SER A 14 -6.72 -3.26 11.66
CA SER A 14 -6.31 -1.88 11.38
C SER A 14 -6.13 -1.04 12.65
N HIS A 15 -7.03 -1.19 13.62
CA HIS A 15 -6.91 -0.44 14.87
C HIS A 15 -5.70 -0.87 15.71
N ASP A 16 -5.34 -2.15 15.69
CA ASP A 16 -4.14 -2.66 16.34
C ASP A 16 -2.86 -2.15 15.65
N GLU A 17 -2.85 -2.14 14.31
CA GLU A 17 -1.77 -1.59 13.50
C GLU A 17 -1.58 -0.08 13.76
N ASP A 18 -2.65 0.69 13.88
CA ASP A 18 -2.58 2.12 14.23
C ASP A 18 -1.90 2.34 15.59
N ASN A 19 -2.23 1.50 16.58
CA ASN A 19 -1.61 1.57 17.90
C ASN A 19 -0.11 1.18 17.86
N HIS A 20 0.25 0.16 17.09
CA HIS A 20 1.63 -0.22 16.86
C HIS A 20 2.43 0.89 16.14
N LEU A 21 1.82 1.57 15.17
CA LEU A 21 2.45 2.69 14.46
C LEU A 21 2.71 3.87 15.39
N ALA A 22 1.78 4.20 16.29
CA ALA A 22 1.97 5.26 17.28
C ALA A 22 3.17 4.98 18.19
N TYR A 23 3.27 3.75 18.73
CA TYR A 23 4.41 3.34 19.54
C TYR A 23 5.72 3.33 18.74
N CYS A 24 5.70 2.78 17.52
CA CYS A 24 6.87 2.78 16.64
C CYS A 24 7.37 4.20 16.34
N HIS A 25 6.45 5.15 16.16
CA HIS A 25 6.80 6.55 15.92
C HIS A 25 7.60 7.15 17.09
N GLU A 26 7.19 6.90 18.33
CA GLU A 26 7.91 7.37 19.52
C GLU A 26 9.35 6.81 19.59
N GLU A 27 9.51 5.52 19.29
CA GLU A 27 10.83 4.89 19.27
C GLU A 27 11.70 5.40 18.11
N LEU A 28 11.12 5.64 16.93
CA LEU A 28 11.83 6.25 15.81
C LEU A 28 12.28 7.68 16.14
N LEU A 29 11.47 8.46 16.85
CA LEU A 29 11.89 9.78 17.35
C LEU A 29 13.04 9.67 18.35
N ARG A 30 13.03 8.67 19.24
CA ARG A 30 14.13 8.42 20.18
C ARG A 30 15.43 8.07 19.43
N LEU A 31 15.36 7.18 18.43
CA LEU A 31 16.50 6.82 17.59
C LEU A 31 17.00 8.00 16.74
N ALA A 32 16.10 8.85 16.24
CA ALA A 32 16.46 10.04 15.51
C ALA A 32 17.23 11.04 16.40
N ARG A 33 16.78 11.25 17.65
CA ARG A 33 17.49 12.06 18.65
C ARG A 33 18.87 11.47 19.01
N ALA A 34 19.01 10.15 18.97
CA ALA A 34 20.30 9.47 19.12
C ALA A 34 21.21 9.54 17.88
N GLY A 35 20.78 10.22 16.80
CA GLY A 35 21.60 10.47 15.60
C GLY A 35 21.34 9.53 14.43
N HIS A 36 20.38 8.60 14.52
CA HIS A 36 20.11 7.61 13.46
C HIS A 36 19.20 8.11 12.33
N GLY A 37 18.94 9.43 12.25
CA GLY A 37 17.97 10.01 11.30
C GLY A 37 18.20 9.62 9.83
N ARG A 38 19.46 9.60 9.35
CA ARG A 38 19.75 9.17 7.96
C ARG A 38 19.44 7.70 7.71
N THR A 39 19.72 6.84 8.69
CA THR A 39 19.42 5.40 8.59
C THR A 39 17.91 5.17 8.54
N ILE A 40 17.16 5.88 9.41
CA ILE A 40 15.70 5.84 9.42
C ILE A 40 15.14 6.28 8.06
N GLN A 41 15.59 7.42 7.53
CA GLN A 41 15.13 7.92 6.22
C GLN A 41 15.41 6.94 5.08
N ARG A 42 16.60 6.32 5.06
CA ARG A 42 16.93 5.30 4.06
C ARG A 42 15.96 4.11 4.13
N ILE A 43 15.75 3.56 5.33
CA ILE A 43 14.87 2.40 5.52
C ILE A 43 13.43 2.77 5.18
N MET A 44 12.93 3.93 5.63
CA MET A 44 11.59 4.41 5.29
C MET A 44 11.40 4.56 3.78
N ARG A 45 12.41 5.05 3.06
CA ARG A 45 12.39 5.14 1.59
C ARG A 45 12.36 3.75 0.94
N GLU A 46 13.17 2.81 1.42
CA GLU A 46 13.17 1.43 0.94
C GLU A 46 11.80 0.76 1.15
N CYS A 47 11.20 0.93 2.33
CA CYS A 47 9.85 0.45 2.64
C CYS A 47 8.81 1.07 1.71
N ALA A 48 8.81 2.40 1.56
CA ALA A 48 7.85 3.10 0.71
C ALA A 48 7.93 2.63 -0.75
N LEU A 49 9.14 2.44 -1.30
CA LEU A 49 9.32 1.92 -2.66
C LEU A 49 8.89 0.45 -2.80
N ALA A 50 9.06 -0.36 -1.76
CA ALA A 50 8.56 -1.73 -1.76
C ALA A 50 7.02 -1.73 -1.75
N GLU A 51 6.42 -0.91 -0.90
CA GLU A 51 4.97 -0.80 -0.75
C GLU A 51 4.30 -0.30 -2.04
N ILE A 52 4.85 0.77 -2.66
CA ILE A 52 4.40 1.29 -3.96
C ILE A 52 4.41 0.19 -5.03
N ARG A 53 5.48 -0.61 -5.11
CA ARG A 53 5.56 -1.71 -6.08
C ARG A 53 4.46 -2.75 -5.85
N VAL A 54 4.27 -3.18 -4.59
CA VAL A 54 3.25 -4.17 -4.24
C VAL A 54 1.85 -3.65 -4.58
N TYR A 55 1.51 -2.43 -4.16
CA TYR A 55 0.19 -1.86 -4.47
C TYR A 55 -0.04 -1.72 -5.96
N ARG A 56 0.95 -1.25 -6.72
CA ARG A 56 0.85 -1.13 -8.18
C ARG A 56 0.62 -2.50 -8.84
N ASP A 57 1.43 -3.49 -8.49
CA ASP A 57 1.41 -4.80 -9.14
C ASP A 57 0.13 -5.56 -8.79
N VAL A 58 -0.34 -5.48 -7.54
CA VAL A 58 -1.65 -5.99 -7.13
C VAL A 58 -2.78 -5.27 -7.87
N SER A 59 -2.74 -3.94 -7.96
CA SER A 59 -3.75 -3.15 -8.67
C SER A 59 -3.84 -3.54 -10.15
N LEU A 60 -2.70 -3.72 -10.82
CA LEU A 60 -2.64 -4.17 -12.21
C LEU A 60 -3.21 -5.59 -12.36
N ALA A 61 -2.86 -6.51 -11.47
CA ALA A 61 -3.36 -7.89 -11.50
C ALA A 61 -4.88 -7.94 -11.32
N VAL A 62 -5.43 -7.20 -10.36
CA VAL A 62 -6.87 -7.07 -10.13
C VAL A 62 -7.54 -6.47 -11.36
N MET A 63 -7.02 -5.38 -11.91
CA MET A 63 -7.59 -4.71 -13.08
C MET A 63 -7.60 -5.62 -14.32
N ALA A 64 -6.52 -6.39 -14.53
CA ALA A 64 -6.44 -7.38 -15.60
C ALA A 64 -7.44 -8.53 -15.42
N ASN A 65 -7.67 -8.98 -14.18
CA ASN A 65 -8.69 -9.97 -13.88
C ASN A 65 -10.10 -9.41 -14.13
N MET A 66 -10.39 -8.20 -13.66
CA MET A 66 -11.67 -7.53 -13.89
C MET A 66 -11.94 -7.31 -15.38
N GLY A 67 -10.94 -6.91 -16.16
CA GLY A 67 -11.07 -6.76 -17.61
C GLY A 67 -11.45 -8.06 -18.32
N ARG A 68 -10.93 -9.21 -17.86
CA ARG A 68 -11.30 -10.54 -18.38
C ARG A 68 -12.73 -10.92 -17.99
N VAL A 69 -13.10 -10.73 -16.73
CA VAL A 69 -14.44 -11.08 -16.21
C VAL A 69 -15.52 -10.21 -16.85
N LEU A 70 -15.26 -8.91 -17.03
CA LEU A 70 -16.22 -7.93 -17.53
C LEU A 70 -16.14 -7.70 -19.05
N GLY A 71 -15.26 -8.39 -19.77
CA GLY A 71 -15.14 -8.30 -21.22
C GLY A 71 -14.70 -6.92 -21.74
N TRP A 72 -13.79 -6.24 -21.03
CA TRP A 72 -13.35 -4.90 -21.45
C TRP A 72 -12.57 -4.91 -22.76
N SER A 73 -12.74 -3.86 -23.56
CA SER A 73 -11.94 -3.63 -24.75
C SER A 73 -10.48 -3.34 -24.40
N ARG A 74 -9.55 -3.74 -25.28
CA ARG A 74 -8.10 -3.51 -25.11
C ARG A 74 -7.73 -2.04 -24.82
N PRO A 75 -8.33 -1.02 -25.48
CA PRO A 75 -8.02 0.37 -25.19
C PRO A 75 -8.39 0.77 -23.76
N ARG A 76 -9.56 0.33 -23.27
CA ARG A 76 -10.01 0.63 -21.90
C ARG A 76 -9.06 0.03 -20.86
N ALA A 77 -8.66 -1.22 -21.05
CA ALA A 77 -7.71 -1.87 -20.15
C ALA A 77 -6.35 -1.16 -20.14
N ALA A 78 -5.86 -0.72 -21.30
CA ALA A 78 -4.60 0.00 -21.43
C ALA A 78 -4.63 1.37 -20.72
N VAL A 79 -5.71 2.14 -20.87
CA VAL A 79 -5.88 3.43 -20.18
C VAL A 79 -5.88 3.25 -18.66
N LEU A 80 -6.57 2.23 -18.15
CA LEU A 80 -6.61 1.94 -16.71
C LEU A 80 -5.24 1.52 -16.17
N ALA A 81 -4.51 0.68 -16.90
CA ALA A 81 -3.15 0.30 -16.53
C ALA A 81 -2.20 1.51 -16.51
N ALA A 82 -2.27 2.38 -17.53
CA ALA A 82 -1.49 3.62 -17.57
C ALA A 82 -1.82 4.54 -16.38
N GLY A 83 -3.10 4.64 -16.01
CA GLY A 83 -3.52 5.37 -14.81
C GLY A 83 -2.91 4.81 -13.52
N ILE A 84 -2.88 3.48 -13.36
CA ILE A 84 -2.24 2.82 -12.21
C ILE A 84 -0.75 3.14 -12.17
N HIS A 85 -0.04 3.02 -13.30
CA HIS A 85 1.38 3.38 -13.37
C HIS A 85 1.63 4.85 -13.01
N ALA A 86 0.76 5.76 -13.44
CA ALA A 86 0.89 7.19 -13.17
C ALA A 86 0.69 7.53 -11.68
N VAL A 87 -0.27 6.89 -11.00
CA VAL A 87 -0.51 7.06 -9.56
C VAL A 87 0.69 6.64 -8.72
N TYR A 88 1.45 5.65 -9.19
CA TYR A 88 2.59 5.07 -8.48
C TYR A 88 3.96 5.45 -9.09
N ALA A 89 4.06 6.59 -9.78
CA ALA A 89 5.27 7.04 -10.48
C ALA A 89 6.38 7.64 -9.60
N TYR A 90 6.37 7.33 -8.30
CA TYR A 90 7.29 7.89 -7.30
C TYR A 90 8.62 7.12 -7.19
#